data_AF-A0A7L2UMW3-F1
#
_entry.id   AF-A0A7L2UMW3-F1
#
_cell.length_a   1.000
_cell.length_b   1.000
_cell.length_c   1.000
_cell.angle_alpha   90.00
_cell.angle_beta   90.00
_cell.angle_gamma   90.00
#
_symmetry.space_group_name_H-M   'P 1'
#
loop_
_entity.id
_entity.type
_entity.pdbx_description
1 polymer ?
#
loop_
_entity_poly.entity_id
_entity_poly.type
_entity_poly.pdbx_seq_one_letter_code
_entity_poly.pdbx_strand_id
1 'polypeptide(L)'
;SLQLPDGQDLPLPPVILGELGKDPQNPTVCFYGHVDVQPAKKEDGWKTDPYTLMEINGNLYGRGTTDNKGPVLAWINAAMPVNFKFVIEGMEEAGSLGLEKLLEEEKQCFFSDVDYIVISDNLWLNNKKPALTYGSRGNACFFVEVK
;
A
#
# COMPACT_ATOMS: atom_id res chain seq x y z
N SER A 1 -15.49 -11.61 -3.18
CA SER A 1 -14.64 -12.57 -3.89
C SER A 1 -14.28 -11.99 -5.24
N LEU A 2 -13.20 -12.47 -5.85
CA LEU A 2 -12.88 -12.22 -7.25
C LEU A 2 -13.22 -13.49 -8.03
N GLN A 3 -14.02 -13.36 -9.09
CA GLN A 3 -14.30 -14.47 -9.99
C GLN A 3 -13.30 -14.46 -11.15
N LEU A 4 -12.58 -15.57 -11.33
CA LEU A 4 -11.62 -15.77 -12.42
C LEU A 4 -12.32 -16.12 -13.75
N PRO A 5 -11.66 -15.95 -14.90
CA PRO A 5 -12.22 -16.31 -16.22
C PRO A 5 -12.61 -17.79 -16.37
N ASP A 6 -12.02 -18.67 -15.56
CA ASP A 6 -12.33 -20.11 -15.52
C ASP A 6 -13.48 -20.44 -14.56
N GLY A 7 -14.12 -19.42 -13.95
CA GLY A 7 -15.27 -19.54 -13.07
C GLY A 7 -14.93 -19.77 -11.60
N GLN A 8 -13.64 -19.84 -11.23
CA GLN A 8 -13.23 -20.00 -9.83
C GLN A 8 -13.46 -18.71 -9.02
N ASP A 9 -14.04 -18.84 -7.82
CA ASP A 9 -14.13 -17.75 -6.85
C ASP A 9 -12.94 -17.79 -5.90
N LEU A 10 -12.14 -16.73 -5.91
CA LEU A 10 -11.07 -16.54 -4.93
C LEU A 10 -11.51 -15.58 -3.83
N PRO A 11 -11.26 -15.90 -2.55
CA PRO A 11 -11.42 -14.94 -1.48
C PRO A 11 -10.45 -13.77 -1.70
N LEU A 12 -10.92 -12.55 -1.43
CA LEU A 12 -10.05 -11.38 -1.46
C LEU A 12 -9.10 -11.45 -0.25
N PRO A 13 -7.84 -11.01 -0.39
CA PRO A 13 -7.00 -10.73 0.76
C PRO A 13 -7.72 -9.81 1.75
N PRO A 14 -7.58 -10.04 3.06
CA PRO A 14 -8.19 -9.15 4.04
C PRO A 14 -7.50 -7.78 4.00
N VAL A 15 -8.28 -6.73 4.25
CA VAL A 15 -7.73 -5.43 4.64
C VAL A 15 -7.49 -5.46 6.14
N ILE A 16 -6.29 -5.07 6.57
CA ILE A 16 -5.92 -5.00 7.98
C ILE A 16 -6.26 -3.60 8.48
N LEU A 17 -7.15 -3.55 9.47
CA LEU A 17 -7.41 -2.37 10.29
C LEU A 17 -6.69 -2.53 11.63
N GLY A 18 -5.78 -1.62 11.94
CA GLY A 18 -4.98 -1.66 13.16
C GLY A 18 -5.02 -0.35 13.92
N GLU A 19 -4.96 -0.40 15.25
CA GLU A 19 -4.89 0.78 16.11
C GLU A 19 -3.74 0.64 17.12
N LEU A 20 -3.02 1.73 17.36
CA LEU A 20 -1.96 1.81 18.37
C LEU A 20 -1.94 3.19 19.01
N GLY A 21 -2.20 3.24 20.32
CA GLY A 21 -2.31 4.49 21.07
C GLY A 21 -3.73 5.07 21.06
N LYS A 22 -4.08 5.80 22.11
CA LYS A 22 -5.38 6.48 22.28
C LYS A 22 -5.28 7.67 23.24
N ASP A 23 -4.15 8.37 23.21
CA ASP A 23 -3.93 9.54 24.05
C ASP A 23 -4.74 10.72 23.48
N PRO A 24 -5.71 11.28 24.23
CA PRO A 24 -6.53 12.39 23.76
C PRO A 24 -5.73 13.70 23.55
N GLN A 25 -4.47 13.77 23.99
CA GLN A 25 -3.60 14.91 23.73
C GLN A 25 -2.87 14.81 22.39
N ASN A 26 -2.83 13.62 21.78
CA ASN A 26 -2.17 13.38 20.51
C ASN A 26 -3.19 13.33 19.36
N PRO A 27 -2.83 13.82 18.16
CA PRO A 27 -3.69 13.63 17.00
C PRO A 27 -3.71 12.16 16.58
N THR A 28 -4.82 11.73 15.99
CA THR A 28 -4.98 10.41 15.40
C THR A 28 -4.67 10.46 13.91
N VAL A 29 -3.63 9.74 13.50
CA VAL A 29 -3.17 9.69 12.11
C VAL A 29 -3.42 8.29 11.55
N CYS A 30 -4.18 8.24 10.46
CA CYS A 30 -4.39 7.02 9.70
C CYS A 30 -3.32 6.89 8.61
N PHE A 31 -2.51 5.84 8.69
CA PHE A 31 -1.52 5.48 7.69
C PHE A 31 -2.11 4.41 6.77
N TYR A 32 -2.17 4.72 5.48
CA TYR A 32 -2.57 3.76 4.46
C TYR A 32 -1.34 3.26 3.68
N GLY A 33 -1.37 1.97 3.33
CA GLY A 33 -0.41 1.33 2.43
C GLY A 33 -0.90 -0.05 2.00
N HIS A 34 -0.08 -0.77 1.23
CA HIS A 34 -0.43 -2.10 0.73
C HIS A 34 0.76 -3.07 0.80
N VAL A 35 0.47 -4.37 0.77
CA VAL A 35 1.49 -5.44 0.93
C VAL A 35 1.52 -6.45 -0.22
N ASP A 36 0.54 -6.41 -1.11
CA ASP A 36 0.67 -7.02 -2.43
C ASP A 36 1.72 -6.27 -3.26
N VAL A 37 2.27 -6.95 -4.25
CA VAL A 37 3.36 -6.43 -5.07
C VAL A 37 3.18 -6.93 -6.50
N GLN A 38 3.61 -6.14 -7.49
CA GLN A 38 3.71 -6.62 -8.87
C GLN A 38 4.51 -7.94 -8.98
N PRO A 39 4.18 -8.81 -9.94
CA PRO A 39 4.97 -9.99 -10.22
C PRO A 39 6.39 -9.60 -10.65
N ALA A 40 7.34 -10.50 -10.39
CA ALA A 40 8.71 -10.39 -10.86
C ALA A 40 9.31 -11.79 -11.03
N LYS A 41 10.09 -11.97 -12.09
CA LYS A 41 10.86 -13.19 -12.34
C LYS A 41 12.32 -12.86 -12.60
N LYS A 42 13.20 -13.81 -12.32
CA LYS A 42 14.63 -13.63 -12.57
C LYS A 42 14.90 -13.32 -14.05
N GLU A 43 14.16 -13.99 -14.92
CA GLU A 43 14.26 -13.91 -16.38
C GLU A 43 13.84 -12.54 -16.93
N ASP A 44 13.15 -11.71 -16.15
CA ASP A 44 12.79 -10.34 -16.52
C ASP A 44 14.00 -9.38 -16.50
N GLY A 45 15.21 -9.88 -16.18
CA GLY A 45 16.46 -9.13 -16.16
C GLY A 45 16.99 -8.77 -14.77
N TRP A 46 16.48 -9.41 -13.71
CA TRP A 46 16.92 -9.14 -12.35
C TRP A 46 18.35 -9.65 -12.09
N LYS A 47 19.20 -8.80 -11.49
CA LYS A 47 20.57 -9.17 -11.11
C LYS A 47 20.62 -10.11 -9.90
N THR A 48 19.67 -9.98 -8.98
CA THR A 48 19.45 -10.86 -7.81
C THR A 48 18.14 -11.63 -7.96
N ASP A 49 17.82 -12.55 -7.06
CA ASP A 49 16.45 -13.08 -6.97
C ASP A 49 15.51 -11.92 -6.57
N PRO A 50 14.40 -11.68 -7.27
CA PRO A 50 13.49 -10.58 -6.96
C PRO A 50 12.84 -10.69 -5.57
N TYR A 51 12.66 -11.88 -5.02
CA TYR A 51 11.98 -12.09 -3.74
C TYR A 51 12.95 -12.35 -2.57
N THR A 52 14.26 -12.27 -2.82
CA THR A 52 15.29 -12.25 -1.79
C THR A 52 15.83 -10.83 -1.66
N LEU A 53 15.61 -10.17 -0.51
CA LEU A 53 16.13 -8.83 -0.25
C LEU A 53 17.67 -8.87 -0.19
N MET A 54 18.32 -8.07 -1.03
CA MET A 54 19.78 -8.00 -1.13
C MET A 54 20.26 -6.56 -1.05
N GLU A 55 21.21 -6.28 -0.17
CA GLU A 55 21.90 -4.99 -0.15
C GLU A 55 23.07 -5.00 -1.14
N ILE A 56 23.15 -3.98 -2.00
CA ILE A 56 24.28 -3.77 -2.91
C ILE A 56 24.62 -2.28 -2.92
N ASN A 57 25.84 -1.94 -2.49
CA ASN A 57 26.35 -0.56 -2.43
C ASN A 57 25.41 0.41 -1.69
N GLY A 58 24.84 -0.02 -0.56
CA GLY A 58 23.94 0.78 0.27
C GLY A 58 22.49 0.89 -0.26
N ASN A 59 22.17 0.24 -1.38
CA ASN A 59 20.80 0.16 -1.89
C ASN A 59 20.21 -1.22 -1.60
N LEU A 60 18.93 -1.26 -1.22
CA LEU A 60 18.19 -2.49 -0.97
C LEU A 60 17.42 -2.90 -2.24
N TYR A 61 17.73 -4.09 -2.76
CA TYR A 61 17.12 -4.66 -3.96
C TYR A 61 16.20 -5.80 -3.61
N GLY A 62 14.94 -5.70 -4.05
CA GLY A 62 13.92 -6.73 -3.92
C GLY A 62 12.57 -6.17 -4.38
N ARG A 63 11.74 -7.01 -5.01
CA ARG A 63 10.35 -6.68 -5.34
C ARG A 63 9.59 -6.37 -4.05
N GLY A 64 8.90 -5.24 -4.03
CA GLY A 64 8.16 -4.79 -2.86
C GLY A 64 8.91 -3.78 -1.98
N THR A 65 10.22 -3.60 -2.20
CA THR A 65 11.06 -2.81 -1.28
C THR A 65 10.61 -1.34 -1.19
N THR A 66 10.39 -0.68 -2.33
CA THR A 66 9.92 0.71 -2.36
C THR A 66 8.41 0.85 -2.47
N ASP A 67 7.74 -0.20 -2.92
CA ASP A 67 6.35 -0.20 -3.39
C ASP A 67 5.71 -1.54 -2.95
N ASN A 68 5.09 -1.60 -1.77
CA ASN A 68 5.00 -0.56 -0.74
C ASN A 68 5.48 -1.03 0.66
N LYS A 69 6.14 -2.19 0.72
CA LYS A 69 6.52 -2.83 2.00
C LYS A 69 7.52 -2.03 2.82
N GLY A 70 8.50 -1.39 2.18
CA GLY A 70 9.47 -0.54 2.88
C GLY A 70 8.79 0.63 3.59
N PRO A 71 8.01 1.46 2.89
CA PRO A 71 7.20 2.52 3.51
C PRO A 71 6.26 2.04 4.62
N VAL A 72 5.52 0.93 4.43
CA VAL A 72 4.66 0.36 5.49
C VAL A 72 5.48 0.00 6.74
N LEU A 73 6.61 -0.68 6.56
CA LEU A 73 7.51 -1.03 7.67
C LEU A 73 8.12 0.21 8.32
N ALA A 74 8.37 1.28 7.56
CA ALA A 74 8.89 2.52 8.12
C ALA A 74 7.92 3.13 9.13
N TRP A 75 6.61 3.09 8.87
CA TRP A 75 5.60 3.56 9.83
C TRP A 75 5.55 2.72 11.09
N ILE A 76 5.59 1.39 10.96
CA ILE A 76 5.58 0.47 12.10
C ILE A 76 6.81 0.68 13.00
N ASN A 77 7.96 1.00 12.40
CA ASN A 77 9.19 1.28 13.14
C ASN A 77 9.33 2.74 13.59
N ALA A 78 8.43 3.63 13.19
CA ALA A 78 8.49 5.04 13.54
C ALA A 78 8.00 5.26 14.98
N ALA A 79 8.79 5.94 15.78
CA ALA A 79 8.36 6.44 17.09
C ALA A 79 7.90 7.89 16.95
N MET A 80 6.59 8.12 16.91
CA MET A 80 6.00 9.46 16.79
C MET A 80 4.91 9.68 17.86
N PRO A 81 4.74 10.91 18.39
CA PRO A 81 3.72 11.23 19.38
C PRO A 81 2.35 11.43 18.73
N VAL A 82 1.82 10.37 18.10
CA VAL A 82 0.49 10.33 17.47
C VAL A 82 -0.23 9.05 17.88
N ASN A 83 -1.56 9.06 17.83
CA ASN A 83 -2.32 7.80 17.83
C ASN A 83 -2.28 7.25 16.40
N PHE A 84 -1.86 6.01 16.23
CA PHE A 84 -1.75 5.38 14.93
C PHE A 84 -3.03 4.61 14.61
N LYS A 85 -3.57 4.84 13.42
CA LYS A 85 -4.46 3.90 12.74
C LYS A 85 -3.78 3.40 11.48
N PHE A 86 -3.97 2.13 11.16
CA PHE A 86 -3.41 1.49 9.98
C PHE A 86 -4.53 0.95 9.11
N VAL A 87 -4.46 1.22 7.81
CA VAL A 87 -5.23 0.55 6.77
C VAL A 87 -4.22 -0.07 5.82
N ILE A 88 -4.06 -1.39 5.90
CA ILE A 88 -3.11 -2.12 5.04
C ILE A 88 -3.90 -3.09 4.17
N GLU A 89 -3.91 -2.87 2.87
CA GLU A 89 -4.59 -3.75 1.92
C GLU A 89 -3.65 -4.69 1.16
N GLY A 90 -4.21 -5.59 0.37
CA GLY A 90 -3.47 -6.57 -0.44
C GLY A 90 -3.99 -6.69 -1.86
N MET A 91 -4.65 -5.65 -2.39
CA MET A 91 -5.21 -5.64 -3.74
C MET A 91 -4.90 -4.35 -4.50
N GLU A 92 -4.01 -3.47 -4.02
CA GLU A 92 -3.75 -2.16 -4.62
C GLU A 92 -3.29 -2.30 -6.08
N GLU A 93 -2.35 -3.24 -6.31
CA GLU A 93 -1.76 -3.51 -7.62
C GLU A 93 -2.75 -4.18 -8.58
N ALA A 94 -3.89 -4.63 -8.04
CA ALA A 94 -5.01 -5.25 -8.73
C ALA A 94 -6.30 -4.40 -8.69
N GLY A 95 -6.20 -3.12 -8.33
CA GLY A 95 -7.29 -2.14 -8.38
C GLY A 95 -8.09 -1.97 -7.09
N SER A 96 -7.53 -2.32 -5.94
CA SER A 96 -8.10 -2.11 -4.60
C SER A 96 -9.51 -2.66 -4.43
N LEU A 97 -9.78 -3.82 -5.03
CA LEU A 97 -11.13 -4.39 -5.09
C LEU A 97 -11.68 -4.64 -3.67
N GLY A 98 -12.78 -3.98 -3.35
CA GLY A 98 -13.47 -4.11 -2.06
C GLY A 98 -13.05 -3.10 -0.99
N LEU A 99 -11.96 -2.34 -1.19
CA LEU A 99 -11.51 -1.35 -0.22
C LEU A 99 -12.54 -0.22 -0.05
N GLU A 100 -13.04 0.35 -1.16
CA GLU A 100 -14.02 1.46 -1.12
C GLU A 100 -15.25 1.11 -0.25
N LYS A 101 -15.77 -0.11 -0.42
CA LYS A 101 -16.91 -0.60 0.36
C LYS A 101 -16.58 -0.65 1.86
N LEU A 102 -15.43 -1.20 2.23
CA LEU A 102 -14.98 -1.26 3.61
C LEU A 102 -14.83 0.14 4.22
N LEU A 103 -14.23 1.07 3.48
CA LEU A 103 -14.04 2.44 3.94
C LEU A 103 -15.37 3.14 4.23
N GLU A 104 -16.40 2.92 3.39
CA GLU A 104 -17.73 3.48 3.64
C GLU A 104 -18.42 2.82 4.84
N GLU A 105 -18.27 1.50 5.03
CA GLU A 105 -18.81 0.78 6.20
C GLU A 105 -18.16 1.23 7.52
N GLU A 106 -16.86 1.53 7.50
CA GLU A 106 -16.08 1.88 8.70
C GLU A 106 -15.99 3.39 8.97
N LYS A 107 -16.55 4.21 8.08
CA LYS A 107 -16.47 5.67 8.10
C LYS A 107 -16.88 6.31 9.42
N GLN A 108 -17.90 5.76 10.07
CA GLN A 108 -18.43 6.24 11.35
C GLN A 108 -17.94 5.41 12.55
N CYS A 109 -17.07 4.43 12.32
CA CYS A 109 -16.52 3.54 13.33
C CYS A 109 -15.00 3.72 13.38
N PHE A 110 -14.24 2.90 12.65
CA PHE A 110 -12.78 2.97 12.65
C PHE A 110 -12.23 4.35 12.25
N PHE A 111 -12.91 5.10 11.38
CA PHE A 111 -12.43 6.42 10.95
C PHE A 111 -13.00 7.60 11.76
N SER A 112 -13.84 7.33 12.77
CA SER A 112 -14.61 8.37 13.48
C SER A 112 -13.77 9.42 14.22
N ASP A 113 -12.55 9.06 14.62
CA ASP A 113 -11.62 9.87 15.40
C ASP A 113 -10.31 10.14 14.65
N VAL A 114 -10.27 9.96 13.33
CA VAL A 114 -9.09 10.26 12.49
C VAL A 114 -9.00 11.74 12.17
N ASP A 115 -7.89 12.37 12.54
CA ASP A 115 -7.62 13.78 12.23
C ASP A 115 -6.92 13.95 10.87
N TYR A 116 -6.01 13.04 10.54
CA TYR A 116 -5.19 13.11 9.32
C TYR A 116 -5.03 11.74 8.67
N ILE A 117 -4.91 11.75 7.34
CA ILE A 117 -4.55 10.56 6.55
C ILE A 117 -3.19 10.80 5.91
N VAL A 118 -2.28 9.84 6.08
CA VAL A 118 -0.94 9.86 5.48
C VAL A 118 -0.77 8.63 4.60
N ILE A 119 -0.32 8.87 3.38
CA ILE A 119 0.04 7.84 2.40
C ILE A 119 1.49 8.08 2.01
N SER A 120 2.33 7.06 2.13
CA SER A 120 3.69 7.08 1.60
C SER A 120 3.82 5.97 0.58
N ASP A 121 3.37 6.27 -0.63
CA ASP A 121 3.31 5.30 -1.73
C ASP A 121 3.64 5.96 -3.07
N ASN A 122 4.70 6.76 -3.04
CA ASN A 122 5.13 7.54 -4.18
C ASN A 122 6.61 7.85 -4.06
N LEU A 123 7.18 8.30 -5.17
CA LEU A 123 8.59 8.62 -5.28
C LEU A 123 8.82 10.13 -5.25
N TRP A 124 10.05 10.51 -4.95
CA TRP A 124 10.52 11.87 -5.18
C TRP A 124 10.60 12.14 -6.69
N LEU A 125 10.37 13.39 -7.08
CA LEU A 125 10.50 13.80 -8.49
C LEU A 125 11.92 13.64 -9.03
N ASN A 126 12.93 13.74 -8.16
CA ASN A 126 14.33 13.52 -8.51
C ASN A 126 15.14 13.06 -7.28
N ASN A 127 16.39 12.69 -7.51
CA ASN A 127 17.31 12.18 -6.49
C ASN A 127 17.99 13.27 -5.62
N LYS A 128 17.55 14.53 -5.69
CA LYS A 128 18.19 15.66 -4.98
C LYS A 128 17.27 16.37 -4.00
N LYS A 129 15.96 16.38 -4.24
CA LYS A 129 14.99 17.14 -3.44
C LYS A 129 13.81 16.25 -3.04
N PRO A 130 13.43 16.22 -1.76
CA PRO A 130 12.18 15.60 -1.35
C PRO A 130 10.99 16.29 -1.99
N ALA A 131 9.90 15.56 -2.14
CA ALA A 131 8.65 16.06 -2.72
C ALA A 131 7.47 15.74 -1.79
N LEU A 132 6.51 16.66 -1.75
CA LEU A 132 5.18 16.43 -1.19
C LEU A 132 4.20 16.32 -2.35
N THR A 133 3.57 15.16 -2.50
CA THR A 133 2.56 14.92 -3.53
C THR A 133 1.21 15.38 -3.02
N TYR A 134 0.53 16.24 -3.78
CA TYR A 134 -0.79 16.76 -3.44
C TYR A 134 -1.89 16.30 -4.43
N GLY A 135 -1.54 15.43 -5.37
CA GLY A 135 -2.50 14.88 -6.33
C GLY A 135 -1.91 13.76 -7.16
N SER A 136 -2.77 12.82 -7.53
CA SER A 136 -2.48 11.69 -8.41
C SER A 136 -3.41 11.72 -9.62
N ARG A 137 -2.98 11.10 -10.72
CA ARG A 137 -3.86 10.88 -11.90
C ARG A 137 -4.74 9.66 -11.66
N GLY A 138 -5.91 9.64 -12.30
CA GLY A 138 -6.69 8.42 -12.44
C GLY A 138 -6.05 7.45 -13.44
N ASN A 139 -6.45 6.19 -13.37
CA ASN A 139 -6.04 5.13 -14.30
C ASN A 139 -7.29 4.47 -14.91
N ALA A 140 -7.25 4.18 -16.21
CA ALA A 140 -8.32 3.47 -16.93
C ALA A 140 -7.70 2.40 -17.83
N CYS A 141 -8.04 1.13 -17.58
CA CYS A 141 -7.55 -0.03 -18.33
C CYS A 141 -8.63 -0.53 -19.30
N PHE A 142 -8.23 -0.84 -20.54
CA PHE A 142 -9.12 -1.29 -21.61
C PHE A 142 -8.60 -2.57 -22.24
N PHE A 143 -9.52 -3.48 -22.59
CA PHE A 143 -9.23 -4.67 -23.39
C PHE A 143 -9.93 -4.56 -24.74
N VAL A 144 -9.20 -4.78 -25.82
CA VAL A 144 -9.74 -4.76 -27.19
C VAL A 144 -9.66 -6.17 -27.76
N GLU A 145 -10.81 -6.78 -28.02
CA GLU A 145 -10.93 -8.09 -28.66
C GLU A 145 -11.43 -7.90 -30.10
N VAL A 146 -10.69 -8.45 -31.07
CA VAL A 146 -11.11 -8.50 -32.48
C VAL A 146 -11.43 -9.95 -32.81
N LYS A 147 -12.65 -10.19 -33.28
CA LYS A 147 -13.15 -11.51 -33.71
C LYS A 147 -13.02 -11.69 -35.21
#